data_AF-A0A0W7W584-F1
#
_entry.id   AF-A0A0W7W584-F1
#
_cell.length_a   1.000
_cell.length_b   1.000
_cell.length_c   1.000
_cell.angle_alpha   90.00
_cell.angle_beta   90.00
_cell.angle_gamma   90.00
#
_symmetry.space_group_name_H-M   'P 1'
#
loop_
_entity.id
_entity.type
_entity.pdbx_description
1 polymer ?
#
loop_
_entity_poly.entity_id
_entity_poly.type
_entity_poly.pdbx_seq_one_letter_code
_entity_poly.pdbx_strand_id
1 'polypeptide(L)' 'MTAKHQLQLFLTWLLGKHAQTDLGGPSAARQFRRDTSWCWDIEPRLGPVTTTHHTILVDGIYIGSWCLLIAVTDSLQVLA' A
#
# COMPACT_ATOMS: atom_id res chain seq x y z
N MET A 1 1.29 -20.93 11.86
CA MET A 1 1.11 -20.43 10.47
C MET A 1 2.47 -19.99 9.95
N THR A 2 2.78 -20.20 8.68
CA THR A 2 4.02 -19.72 8.06
C THR A 2 3.85 -18.29 7.53
N ALA A 3 4.94 -17.55 7.34
CA ALA A 3 4.91 -16.22 6.74
C ALA A 3 4.24 -16.21 5.35
N LYS A 4 4.53 -17.23 4.52
CA LYS A 4 3.86 -17.41 3.22
C LYS A 4 2.33 -17.46 3.35
N HIS A 5 1.83 -18.22 4.32
CA HIS A 5 0.39 -18.36 4.52
C HIS A 5 -0.25 -17.07 5.06
N GLN A 6 0.42 -16.37 5.98
CA GLN A 6 -0.01 -15.05 6.45
C GLN A 6 -0.08 -14.04 5.30
N LEU A 7 0.92 -14.01 4.42
CA LEU A 7 0.91 -13.15 3.23
C LEU A 7 -0.24 -13.47 2.28
N GLN A 8 -0.55 -14.75 2.05
CA GLN A 8 -1.69 -15.13 1.22
C GLN A 8 -3.00 -14.61 1.79
N LEU A 9 -3.23 -14.81 3.10
CA LEU A 9 -4.42 -14.27 3.76
C LEU A 9 -4.47 -12.74 3.72
N PHE A 10 -3.33 -12.09 3.91
CA PHE A 10 -3.20 -10.65 3.80
C PHE A 10 -3.60 -10.14 2.41
N LEU A 11 -3.06 -10.72 1.34
CA LEU A 11 -3.37 -10.32 -0.03
C LEU A 11 -4.81 -10.62 -0.42
N THR A 12 -5.37 -11.76 0.02
CA THR A 12 -6.78 -12.08 -0.20
C THR A 12 -7.71 -11.06 0.45
N TRP A 13 -7.38 -10.61 1.66
CA TRP A 13 -8.13 -9.54 2.33
C TRP A 13 -7.92 -8.19 1.63
N LEU A 14 -6.68 -7.79 1.38
CA LEU A 14 -6.31 -6.47 0.84
C LEU A 14 -6.87 -6.22 -0.56
N LEU A 15 -6.84 -7.23 -1.43
CA LEU A 15 -7.34 -7.15 -2.81
C LEU A 15 -8.81 -7.57 -2.93
N GLY A 16 -9.42 -7.98 -1.83
CA GLY A 16 -10.81 -8.43 -1.76
C GLY A 16 -11.78 -7.32 -1.39
N LYS A 17 -13.02 -7.74 -1.09
CA LYS A 17 -14.09 -6.85 -0.59
C LYS A 17 -14.43 -7.08 0.89
N HIS A 18 -13.74 -8.02 1.54
CA HIS A 18 -14.05 -8.44 2.90
C HIS A 18 -13.53 -7.42 3.92
N ALA A 19 -14.35 -7.05 4.89
CA ALA A 19 -13.89 -6.32 6.05
C ALA A 19 -13.07 -7.24 6.96
N GLN A 20 -12.16 -6.68 7.77
CA GLN A 20 -11.39 -7.49 8.73
C GLN A 20 -12.31 -8.19 9.76
N THR A 21 -13.46 -7.60 10.08
CA THR A 21 -14.46 -8.19 10.99
C THR A 21 -15.09 -9.45 10.43
N ASP A 22 -15.08 -9.63 9.11
CA ASP A 22 -15.64 -10.79 8.44
C ASP A 22 -14.78 -12.05 8.64
N LEU A 23 -13.56 -11.89 9.16
CA LEU A 23 -12.60 -12.97 9.45
C LEU A 23 -12.94 -13.78 10.73
N GLY A 24 -14.15 -13.64 11.27
CA GLY A 24 -14.58 -14.29 12.52
C GLY A 24 -14.75 -13.33 13.71
N GLY A 25 -15.10 -12.07 13.44
CA GLY A 25 -15.41 -11.06 14.46
C GLY A 25 -14.20 -10.29 14.99
N PRO A 26 -14.42 -9.41 16.00
CA PRO A 26 -13.40 -8.44 16.44
C PRO A 26 -12.10 -9.06 16.98
N SER A 27 -12.19 -10.20 17.65
CA SER A 27 -11.01 -10.90 18.19
C SER A 27 -10.15 -11.50 17.08
N ALA A 28 -10.78 -12.13 16.08
CA ALA A 28 -10.09 -12.64 14.90
C ALA A 28 -9.45 -11.51 14.08
N ALA A 29 -10.16 -10.39 13.91
CA ALA A 29 -9.63 -9.20 13.24
C ALA A 29 -8.36 -8.65 13.92
N ARG A 30 -8.34 -8.60 15.27
CA ARG A 30 -7.14 -8.18 16.03
C ARG A 30 -5.97 -9.13 15.83
N GLN A 31 -6.22 -10.44 15.87
CA GLN A 31 -5.19 -11.46 15.64
C GLN A 31 -4.62 -11.33 14.22
N PHE A 32 -5.49 -11.24 13.21
CA PHE A 32 -5.11 -11.05 11.81
C PHE A 32 -4.20 -9.82 11.60
N ARG A 33 -4.54 -8.67 12.20
CA ARG A 33 -3.67 -7.47 12.11
C ARG A 33 -2.30 -7.68 12.73
N ARG A 34 -2.21 -8.38 13.86
CA ARG A 34 -0.91 -8.68 14.47
C ARG A 34 -0.09 -9.61 13.59
N ASP A 35 -0.70 -10.67 13.08
CA ASP A 35 -0.04 -11.71 12.28
C ASP A 35 0.41 -11.23 10.90
N THR A 36 -0.27 -10.22 10.35
CA THR A 36 0.03 -9.65 9.02
C THR A 36 0.67 -8.26 9.11
N SER A 37 1.01 -7.78 10.30
CA SER A 37 1.62 -6.45 10.50
C SER A 37 2.88 -6.25 9.64
N TRP A 38 3.74 -7.28 9.59
CA TRP A 38 4.96 -7.29 8.79
C TRP A 38 4.73 -7.17 7.27
N CYS A 39 3.52 -7.49 6.77
CA CYS A 39 3.20 -7.32 5.35
C CYS A 39 3.14 -5.83 4.94
N TRP A 40 3.05 -4.92 5.93
CA TRP A 40 3.10 -3.47 5.71
C TRP A 40 4.52 -2.90 5.75
N ASP A 41 5.53 -3.69 6.14
CA ASP A 41 6.92 -3.26 6.22
C ASP A 41 7.56 -3.22 4.82
N ILE A 42 6.93 -2.47 3.92
CA ILE A 42 7.35 -2.24 2.55
C ILE A 42 8.07 -0.89 2.50
N GLU A 43 9.33 -0.91 2.13
CA GLU A 43 10.08 0.30 1.82
C GLU A 43 9.94 0.59 0.31
N PRO A 44 9.13 1.58 -0.11
CA PRO A 44 9.07 1.95 -1.51
C PRO A 44 10.43 2.49 -1.94
N ARG A 45 11.01 1.90 -2.99
CA ARG A 45 12.26 2.37 -3.57
C ARG A 45 11.96 2.99 -4.92
N LEU A 46 12.22 4.29 -5.04
CA LEU A 46 12.26 4.93 -6.34
C LEU A 46 13.50 4.42 -7.07
N GLY A 47 13.30 3.97 -8.32
CA GLY A 47 14.41 3.71 -9.22
C GLY A 47 15.18 5.00 -9.52
N PRO A 48 16.36 4.90 -10.15
CA PRO A 48 17.05 6.07 -10.66
C PRO A 48 16.14 6.84 -11.63
N VAL A 49 16.22 8.16 -11.61
CA VAL A 49 15.50 9.01 -12.57
C VAL A 49 16.02 8.70 -13.97
N THR A 50 15.19 8.11 -14.82
CA THR A 50 15.56 7.72 -16.19
C THR A 50 15.09 8.72 -17.25
N THR A 51 14.21 9.66 -16.87
CA THR A 51 13.58 10.60 -17.80
C THR A 51 13.54 12.01 -17.23
N THR A 52 13.56 13.01 -18.12
CA THR A 52 13.34 14.42 -17.78
C THR A 52 12.10 14.91 -18.51
N HIS A 53 11.19 15.57 -17.80
CA HIS A 53 9.95 16.11 -18.34
C HIS A 53 9.98 17.63 -18.23
N HIS A 54 9.55 18.35 -19.28
CA HIS A 54 9.46 19.81 -19.25
C HIS A 54 8.47 20.30 -18.18
N THR A 55 7.37 19.56 -18.00
CA THR A 55 6.33 19.84 -17.03
C THR A 55 5.85 18.55 -16.40
N ILE A 56 5.57 18.58 -15.10
CA ILE A 56 4.88 17.53 -14.36
C ILE A 56 3.72 18.14 -13.58
N LEU A 57 2.67 17.35 -13.36
CA LEU A 57 1.61 17.69 -12.42
C LEU A 57 1.85 16.89 -11.14
N VAL A 58 1.78 17.56 -10.00
CA VAL A 58 1.98 16.95 -8.69
C VAL A 58 0.76 17.22 -7.82
N ASP A 59 0.20 16.16 -7.28
CA ASP A 59 -0.84 16.23 -6.24
C ASP A 59 -0.33 15.57 -4.95
N GLY A 60 -0.87 15.99 -3.81
CA GLY A 60 -0.37 15.62 -2.48
C GLY A 60 -1.49 15.29 -1.50
N ILE A 61 -1.36 14.17 -0.79
CA ILE A 61 -2.26 13.78 0.29
C ILE A 61 -1.45 13.61 1.58
N TYR A 62 -1.84 14.33 2.63
CA TYR A 62 -1.24 14.16 3.95
C TYR A 62 -1.70 12.85 4.61
N ILE A 63 -0.74 12.06 5.09
CA ILE A 63 -0.95 10.82 5.84
C ILE A 63 -0.15 10.91 7.14
N GLY A 64 -0.83 11.27 8.24
CA GLY A 64 -0.17 11.52 9.52
C GLY A 64 0.84 12.67 9.40
N SER A 65 2.11 12.41 9.68
CA SER A 65 3.20 13.39 9.51
C SER A 65 3.87 13.36 8.13
N TRP A 66 3.41 12.50 7.22
CA TRP A 66 3.98 12.32 5.89
C TRP A 66 3.07 12.95 4.82
N CYS A 67 3.64 13.30 3.66
CA CYS A 67 2.89 13.69 2.48
C CYS A 67 3.17 12.70 1.36
N LEU A 68 2.13 12.00 0.91
CA LEU A 68 2.19 11.17 -0.29
C LEU A 68 2.06 12.09 -1.50
N LEU A 69 3.10 12.18 -2.31
CA LEU A 69 3.11 12.93 -3.56
C LEU A 69 2.89 11.97 -4.72
N ILE A 70 1.98 12.31 -5.62
CA ILE A 70 1.73 11.59 -6.87
C ILE A 70 2.13 12.52 -8.01
N ALA A 71 3.05 12.06 -8.85
CA ALA A 71 3.54 12.84 -9.98
C ALA A 71 3.12 12.20 -11.30
N VAL A 72 2.57 13.00 -12.21
CA VAL A 72 2.19 12.57 -13.56
C VAL A 72 2.72 13.50 -14.64
N THR A 73 2.85 12.99 -15.86
CA THR A 73 3.08 13.81 -17.06
C THR A 73 1.83 14.61 -17.44
N ASP A 74 1.96 15.53 -18.39
CA ASP A 74 0.84 16.22 -19.04
C ASP A 74 -0.15 15.27 -19.73
N SER A 75 0.32 14.12 -20.20
CA SER A 75 -0.50 13.02 -20.72
C SER A 75 -1.06 12.07 -19.65
N LEU A 76 -0.95 12.43 -18.36
CA LEU A 76 -1.42 11.66 -17.21
C LEU A 76 -0.73 10.29 -17.03
N GLN A 77 0.51 10.13 -17.50
CA GLN A 77 1.31 8.95 -17.19
C GLN A 77 1.91 9.09 -15.78
N VAL A 78 1.74 8.09 -14.92
CA VAL A 78 2.32 8.06 -13.56
C VAL A 78 3.84 7.91 -13.64
N LEU A 79 4.54 8.80 -12.92
CA LEU A 79 6.00 8.83 -12.81
C LEU A 79 6.49 8.23 -11.49
N ALA A 80 5.77 8.48 -10.41
CA ALA A 80 6.04 8.00 -9.06
C ALA A 80 4.74 8.07 -8.22
#